data_AF-A0A532B3W3-F1
#
_entry.id   AF-A0A532B3W3-F1
#
_cell.length_a   1.000
_cell.length_b   1.000
_cell.length_c   1.000
_cell.angle_alpha   90.00
_cell.angle_beta   90.00
_cell.angle_gamma   90.00
#
_symmetry.space_group_name_H-M   'P 1'
#
loop_
_entity.id
_entity.type
_entity.pdbx_description
1 polymer ?
#
loop_
_entity_poly.entity_id
_entity_poly.type
_entity_poly.pdbx_seq_one_letter_code
_entity_poly.pdbx_strand_id
1 'polypeptide(L)'
;VVIISFDSARDISQWQRSRALAQRTGAHFTYFVSCVFLLSPETRKQYTAPGKTEGKSNIGFAASKQEVADRLEQINLAASEGHDIGSHGCGHFDGKDWSKADWLSEFGSFKHILENAYSINGIAPEPKGWRDFARKSVVGFRAPYLSANKALYEALPAAGFLLDASGVSRGPVEPPTVNGITRFSLPQIPEGPSSRRVIAMDYNLYVRHSGGFERPSMAEEFTERTYHAFRAAFDAQYQ
;
A
#
# COMPACT_ATOMS: atom_id res chain seq x y z
N VAL A 1 17.10 -10.09 -3.23
CA VAL A 1 15.72 -10.39 -2.78
C VAL A 1 14.71 -9.74 -3.73
N VAL A 2 13.56 -10.37 -3.99
CA VAL A 2 12.44 -9.74 -4.71
C VAL A 2 11.41 -9.33 -3.65
N ILE A 3 11.02 -8.06 -3.65
CA ILE A 3 10.04 -7.51 -2.71
C ILE A 3 8.78 -7.17 -3.49
N ILE A 4 7.65 -7.72 -3.06
CA ILE A 4 6.35 -7.51 -3.68
C ILE A 4 5.41 -6.91 -2.63
N SER A 5 4.76 -5.82 -3.01
CA SER A 5 3.85 -5.09 -2.12
C SER A 5 2.56 -4.69 -2.84
N PHE A 6 1.48 -4.55 -2.10
CA PHE A 6 0.17 -4.16 -2.61
C PHE A 6 -0.24 -2.80 -2.04
N ASP A 7 -0.52 -1.83 -2.92
CA ASP A 7 -0.97 -0.50 -2.52
C ASP A 7 -2.48 -0.49 -2.29
N SER A 8 -2.91 0.33 -1.32
CA SER A 8 -4.28 0.43 -0.81
C SER A 8 -4.86 -0.85 -0.18
N ALA A 9 -4.41 -2.02 -0.63
CA ALA A 9 -4.82 -3.35 -0.21
C ALA A 9 -6.36 -3.48 -0.13
N ARG A 10 -7.02 -3.04 -1.20
CA ARG A 10 -8.48 -2.91 -1.29
C ARG A 10 -9.17 -4.26 -1.49
N ASP A 11 -8.92 -4.92 -2.62
CA ASP A 11 -9.78 -6.00 -3.10
C ASP A 11 -9.55 -7.33 -2.36
N ILE A 12 -10.60 -7.87 -1.73
CA ILE A 12 -10.53 -9.10 -0.93
C ILE A 12 -10.04 -10.31 -1.76
N SER A 13 -10.44 -10.39 -3.03
CA SER A 13 -9.99 -11.46 -3.92
C SER A 13 -8.48 -11.44 -4.16
N GLN A 14 -7.84 -10.26 -4.16
CA GLN A 14 -6.39 -10.14 -4.29
C GLN A 14 -5.66 -10.55 -3.01
N TRP A 15 -6.21 -10.27 -1.84
CA TRP A 15 -5.70 -10.80 -0.57
C TRP A 15 -5.70 -12.33 -0.57
N GLN A 16 -6.83 -12.95 -0.90
CA GLN A 16 -6.97 -14.40 -0.95
C GLN A 16 -5.99 -15.03 -1.97
N ARG A 17 -5.91 -14.45 -3.17
CA ARG A 17 -5.01 -14.93 -4.23
C ARG A 17 -3.54 -14.80 -3.85
N SER A 18 -3.13 -13.67 -3.30
CA SER A 18 -1.73 -13.43 -2.91
C SER A 18 -1.32 -14.31 -1.73
N ARG A 19 -2.14 -14.44 -0.70
CA ARG A 19 -1.87 -15.34 0.43
C ARG A 19 -1.80 -16.81 0.02
N ALA A 20 -2.70 -17.27 -0.86
CA ALA A 20 -2.62 -18.62 -1.42
C ALA A 20 -1.36 -18.85 -2.27
N LEU A 21 -0.88 -17.80 -2.96
CA LEU A 21 0.41 -17.85 -3.65
C LEU A 21 1.58 -17.96 -2.66
N ALA A 22 1.58 -17.16 -1.59
CA ALA A 22 2.59 -17.22 -0.53
C ALA A 22 2.71 -18.61 0.10
N GLN A 23 1.59 -19.24 0.45
CA GLN A 23 1.59 -20.59 1.02
C GLN A 23 2.23 -21.63 0.09
N ARG A 24 2.08 -21.46 -1.23
CA ARG A 24 2.65 -22.37 -2.23
C ARG A 24 4.12 -22.13 -2.52
N THR A 25 4.60 -20.89 -2.39
CA THR A 25 5.94 -20.49 -2.85
C THR A 25 6.90 -20.13 -1.71
N GLY A 26 6.40 -19.94 -0.49
CA GLY A 26 7.16 -19.36 0.62
C GLY A 26 7.40 -17.85 0.47
N ALA A 27 6.64 -17.16 -0.39
CA ALA A 27 6.77 -15.72 -0.54
C ALA A 27 6.21 -14.97 0.67
N HIS A 28 6.84 -13.85 1.01
CA HIS A 28 6.35 -12.88 2.00
C HIS A 28 5.98 -11.59 1.29
N PHE A 29 4.79 -11.06 1.58
CA PHE A 29 4.26 -9.85 0.96
C PHE A 29 4.13 -8.71 1.97
N THR A 30 4.13 -7.48 1.45
CA THR A 30 3.78 -6.28 2.22
C THR A 30 2.47 -5.68 1.71
N TYR A 31 1.49 -5.47 2.58
CA TYR A 31 0.21 -4.85 2.24
C TYR A 31 0.16 -3.43 2.80
N PHE A 32 0.26 -2.41 1.95
CA PHE A 32 0.08 -1.02 2.35
C PHE A 32 -1.42 -0.69 2.34
N VAL A 33 -2.04 -0.73 3.52
CA VAL A 33 -3.49 -0.53 3.68
C VAL A 33 -3.83 0.95 3.61
N SER A 34 -4.90 1.32 2.91
CA SER A 34 -5.54 2.63 3.09
C SER A 34 -6.65 2.55 4.12
N CYS A 35 -6.58 3.32 5.21
CA CYS A 35 -7.47 3.10 6.37
C CYS A 35 -8.97 3.35 6.09
N VAL A 36 -9.30 4.12 5.04
CA VAL A 36 -10.69 4.38 4.61
C VAL A 36 -11.43 3.11 4.21
N PHE A 37 -10.71 2.06 3.85
CA PHE A 37 -11.25 0.73 3.57
C PHE A 37 -11.61 -0.07 4.82
N LEU A 38 -11.30 0.46 6.00
CA LEU A 38 -11.77 -0.03 7.30
C LEU A 38 -12.97 0.79 7.82
N LEU A 39 -13.57 1.63 6.97
CA LEU A 39 -14.77 2.39 7.26
C LEU A 39 -15.85 2.03 6.24
N SER A 40 -17.06 1.77 6.73
CA SER A 40 -18.27 1.57 5.94
C SER A 40 -18.86 2.92 5.49
N PRO A 41 -19.88 2.93 4.62
CA PRO A 41 -20.58 4.17 4.26
C PRO A 41 -21.14 4.94 5.46
N GLU A 42 -21.56 4.23 6.51
CA GLU A 42 -22.11 4.79 7.75
C GLU A 42 -21.03 5.39 8.65
N THR A 43 -19.82 4.82 8.63
CA THR A 43 -18.72 5.21 9.52
C THR A 43 -17.67 6.09 8.84
N ARG A 44 -17.79 6.37 7.54
CA ARG A 44 -16.82 7.17 6.77
C ARG A 44 -16.46 8.52 7.39
N LYS A 45 -17.36 9.13 8.16
CA LYS A 45 -17.12 10.43 8.84
C LYS A 45 -16.12 10.34 10.00
N GLN A 46 -15.69 9.14 10.40
CA GLN A 46 -14.59 8.95 11.35
C GLN A 46 -13.22 9.40 10.80
N TYR A 47 -13.14 9.67 9.50
CA TYR A 47 -11.93 10.16 8.86
C TYR A 47 -12.09 11.60 8.35
N THR A 48 -11.11 12.44 8.67
CA THR A 48 -10.98 13.81 8.16
C THR A 48 -9.53 14.09 7.82
N ALA A 49 -9.23 14.26 6.54
CA ALA A 49 -7.88 14.58 6.09
C ALA A 49 -7.51 16.05 6.35
N PRO A 50 -6.21 16.38 6.45
CA PRO A 50 -5.75 17.76 6.46
C PRO A 50 -6.36 18.61 5.33
N GLY A 51 -7.00 19.72 5.69
CA GLY A 51 -7.62 20.64 4.74
C GLY A 51 -8.83 20.09 3.97
N LYS A 52 -9.42 18.97 4.39
CA LYS A 52 -10.63 18.37 3.78
C LYS A 52 -11.80 18.33 4.77
N THR A 53 -13.00 18.18 4.23
CA THR A 53 -14.20 17.92 5.01
C THR A 53 -14.30 16.44 5.40
N GLU A 54 -15.06 16.14 6.46
CA GLU A 54 -15.21 14.79 7.00
C GLU A 54 -15.74 13.79 5.96
N GLY A 55 -15.21 12.57 6.00
CA GLY A 55 -15.60 11.46 5.14
C GLY A 55 -15.31 11.68 3.66
N LYS A 56 -14.23 12.40 3.33
CA LYS A 56 -13.70 12.53 1.96
C LYS A 56 -12.54 11.56 1.73
N SER A 57 -12.51 10.98 0.53
CA SER A 57 -11.47 10.06 0.06
C SER A 57 -11.44 10.10 -1.47
N ASN A 58 -10.24 10.04 -2.07
CA ASN A 58 -10.07 9.94 -3.51
C ASN A 58 -10.31 8.52 -4.04
N ILE A 59 -10.29 7.51 -3.17
CA ILE A 59 -10.42 6.09 -3.52
C ILE A 59 -11.69 5.44 -2.95
N GLY A 60 -12.56 6.26 -2.36
CA GLY A 60 -13.79 5.80 -1.72
C GLY A 60 -13.56 5.17 -0.35
N PHE A 61 -14.49 4.31 0.04
CA PHE A 61 -14.56 3.60 1.31
C PHE A 61 -14.93 2.13 1.05
N ALA A 62 -15.01 1.32 2.09
CA ALA A 62 -15.61 -0.02 1.94
C ALA A 62 -17.06 0.11 1.44
N ALA A 63 -17.49 -0.81 0.58
CA ALA A 63 -18.85 -0.82 0.04
C ALA A 63 -19.89 -1.17 1.11
N SER A 64 -19.48 -1.88 2.17
CA SER A 64 -20.37 -2.26 3.27
C SER A 64 -19.59 -2.56 4.55
N LYS A 65 -20.31 -2.66 5.66
CA LYS A 65 -19.80 -3.22 6.92
C LYS A 65 -19.25 -4.64 6.75
N GLN A 66 -19.86 -5.46 5.89
CA GLN A 66 -19.38 -6.82 5.64
C GLN A 66 -18.00 -6.79 4.98
N GLU A 67 -17.78 -5.93 3.98
CA GLU A 67 -16.46 -5.80 3.34
C GLU A 67 -15.39 -5.29 4.33
N VAL A 68 -15.76 -4.45 5.30
CA VAL A 68 -14.86 -4.11 6.41
C VAL A 68 -14.50 -5.34 7.23
N ALA A 69 -15.48 -6.17 7.60
CA ALA A 69 -15.24 -7.40 8.36
C ALA A 69 -14.32 -8.37 7.59
N ASP A 70 -14.60 -8.61 6.31
CA ASP A 70 -13.80 -9.48 5.44
C ASP A 70 -12.36 -8.97 5.34
N ARG A 71 -12.17 -7.66 5.24
CA ARG A 71 -10.83 -7.05 5.17
C ARG A 71 -10.06 -7.15 6.47
N LEU A 72 -10.74 -6.96 7.61
CA LEU A 72 -10.12 -7.16 8.92
C LEU A 72 -9.68 -8.62 9.12
N GLU A 73 -10.48 -9.57 8.65
CA GLU A 73 -10.08 -10.97 8.59
C GLU A 73 -8.82 -11.18 7.72
N GLN A 74 -8.78 -10.60 6.50
CA GLN A 74 -7.60 -10.71 5.64
C GLN A 74 -6.34 -10.12 6.27
N ILE A 75 -6.44 -8.97 6.95
CA ILE A 75 -5.30 -8.36 7.66
C ILE A 75 -4.81 -9.28 8.78
N ASN A 76 -5.73 -9.81 9.59
CA ASN A 76 -5.37 -10.69 10.70
C ASN A 76 -4.71 -11.99 10.21
N LEU A 77 -5.24 -12.58 9.15
CA LEU A 77 -4.68 -13.78 8.55
C LEU A 77 -3.33 -13.52 7.88
N ALA A 78 -3.18 -12.43 7.13
CA ALA A 78 -1.90 -12.09 6.51
C ALA A 78 -0.82 -11.87 7.58
N ALA A 79 -1.16 -11.19 8.67
CA ALA A 79 -0.24 -10.99 9.80
C ALA A 79 0.15 -12.32 10.48
N SER A 80 -0.79 -13.23 10.71
CA SER A 80 -0.49 -14.53 11.31
C SER A 80 0.32 -15.45 10.39
N GLU A 81 0.24 -15.23 9.08
CA GLU A 81 1.04 -15.91 8.06
C GLU A 81 2.43 -15.28 7.85
N GLY A 82 2.77 -14.21 8.58
CA GLY A 82 4.09 -13.57 8.53
C GLY A 82 4.26 -12.58 7.37
N HIS A 83 3.17 -12.00 6.89
CA HIS A 83 3.20 -10.87 5.95
C HIS A 83 3.27 -9.53 6.69
N ASP A 84 3.86 -8.53 6.04
CA ASP A 84 3.97 -7.19 6.57
C ASP A 84 2.70 -6.38 6.29
N ILE A 85 2.25 -5.62 7.28
CA ILE A 85 1.14 -4.67 7.14
C ILE A 85 1.71 -3.25 7.26
N GLY A 86 1.60 -2.47 6.19
CA GLY A 86 2.05 -1.10 6.11
C GLY A 86 0.89 -0.11 6.02
N SER A 87 1.20 1.17 6.18
CA SER A 87 0.26 2.27 5.98
C SER A 87 0.40 2.88 4.58
N HIS A 88 -0.73 3.08 3.91
CA HIS A 88 -0.85 3.88 2.69
C HIS A 88 -1.64 5.18 2.96
N GLY A 89 -1.61 5.66 4.20
CA GLY A 89 -2.49 6.73 4.67
C GLY A 89 -3.96 6.31 4.65
N CYS A 90 -4.86 7.26 4.50
CA CYS A 90 -6.30 7.06 4.57
C CYS A 90 -6.97 7.51 3.27
N GLY A 91 -7.16 8.81 3.07
CA GLY A 91 -7.97 9.36 1.99
C GLY A 91 -7.36 9.32 0.61
N HIS A 92 -6.13 8.80 0.50
CA HIS A 92 -5.36 8.74 -0.75
C HIS A 92 -5.24 10.11 -1.42
N PHE A 93 -4.96 11.14 -0.62
CA PHE A 93 -4.74 12.51 -1.08
C PHE A 93 -3.26 12.73 -1.45
N ASP A 94 -3.01 13.65 -2.36
CA ASP A 94 -1.66 14.11 -2.69
C ASP A 94 -1.14 15.00 -1.54
N GLY A 95 -0.17 14.47 -0.80
CA GLY A 95 0.46 15.14 0.35
C GLY A 95 1.67 16.01 0.00
N LYS A 96 1.92 16.33 -1.28
CA LYS A 96 3.10 17.11 -1.70
C LYS A 96 3.28 18.43 -0.92
N ASP A 97 2.18 19.08 -0.57
CA ASP A 97 2.16 20.40 0.10
C ASP A 97 1.86 20.29 1.60
N TRP A 98 1.72 19.07 2.13
CA TRP A 98 1.43 18.85 3.55
C TRP A 98 2.62 19.21 4.43
N SER A 99 2.32 19.92 5.51
CA SER A 99 3.27 20.18 6.59
C SER A 99 3.55 18.91 7.40
N LYS A 100 4.54 18.96 8.30
CA LYS A 100 4.82 17.85 9.23
C LYS A 100 3.59 17.54 10.10
N ALA A 101 2.87 18.59 10.54
CA ALA A 101 1.68 18.43 11.36
C ALA A 101 0.53 17.75 10.60
N ASP A 102 0.37 18.07 9.31
CA ASP A 102 -0.62 17.44 8.44
C ASP A 102 -0.33 15.94 8.26
N TRP A 103 0.94 15.58 8.00
CA TRP A 103 1.36 14.18 7.93
C TRP A 103 1.13 13.43 9.25
N LEU A 104 1.49 14.03 10.39
CA LEU A 104 1.25 13.44 11.71
C LEU A 104 -0.26 13.25 11.98
N SER A 105 -1.11 14.17 11.52
CA SER A 105 -2.56 14.06 11.61
C SER A 105 -3.10 12.89 10.77
N GLU A 106 -2.61 12.71 9.54
CA GLU A 106 -2.95 11.58 8.68
C GLU A 106 -2.53 10.24 9.32
N PHE A 107 -1.31 10.16 9.87
CA PHE A 107 -0.83 8.97 10.57
C PHE A 107 -1.62 8.67 11.84
N GLY A 108 -2.01 9.70 12.58
CA GLY A 108 -2.90 9.59 13.74
C GLY A 108 -4.26 9.02 13.36
N SER A 109 -4.84 9.51 12.25
CA SER A 109 -6.10 8.98 11.70
C SER A 109 -5.98 7.51 11.32
N PHE A 110 -4.91 7.14 10.59
CA PHE A 110 -4.64 5.76 10.22
C PHE A 110 -4.57 4.85 11.46
N LYS A 111 -3.77 5.23 12.45
CA LYS A 111 -3.58 4.46 13.69
C LYS A 111 -4.89 4.31 14.45
N HIS A 112 -5.64 5.40 14.61
CA HIS A 112 -6.92 5.38 15.31
C HIS A 112 -7.92 4.44 14.64
N ILE A 113 -8.05 4.55 13.31
CA ILE A 113 -9.02 3.76 12.54
C ILE A 113 -8.64 2.29 12.52
N LEU A 114 -7.36 1.94 12.32
CA LEU A 114 -6.91 0.54 12.34
C LEU A 114 -7.13 -0.09 13.73
N GLU A 115 -6.72 0.60 14.79
CA GLU A 115 -6.84 0.10 16.16
C GLU A 115 -8.31 -0.11 16.56
N ASN A 116 -9.20 0.79 16.17
CA ASN A 116 -10.59 0.78 16.61
C ASN A 116 -11.57 0.25 15.55
N ALA A 117 -11.09 -0.31 14.43
CA ALA A 117 -11.90 -0.69 13.27
C ALA A 117 -13.11 -1.55 13.62
N TYR A 118 -12.94 -2.55 14.50
CA TYR A 118 -14.03 -3.40 14.97
C TYR A 118 -15.10 -2.58 15.69
N SER A 119 -14.72 -1.80 16.69
CA SER A 119 -15.65 -0.96 17.45
C SER A 119 -16.31 0.14 16.60
N ILE A 120 -15.56 0.82 15.73
CA ILE A 120 -16.07 1.88 14.84
C ILE A 120 -17.23 1.35 13.99
N ASN A 121 -17.09 0.13 13.47
CA ASN A 121 -18.08 -0.48 12.58
C ASN A 121 -19.08 -1.38 13.31
N GLY A 122 -18.99 -1.50 14.64
CA GLY A 122 -19.82 -2.41 15.44
C GLY A 122 -19.68 -3.87 15.02
N ILE A 123 -18.47 -4.31 14.64
CA ILE A 123 -18.15 -5.68 14.25
C ILE A 123 -17.68 -6.43 15.50
N ALA A 124 -18.26 -7.62 15.74
CA ALA A 124 -17.95 -8.45 16.90
C ALA A 124 -17.89 -9.94 16.52
N PRO A 125 -17.09 -10.75 17.22
CA PRO A 125 -16.15 -10.34 18.27
C PRO A 125 -14.88 -9.68 17.71
N GLU A 126 -14.29 -8.73 18.45
CA GLU A 126 -12.93 -8.23 18.18
C GLU A 126 -11.92 -9.32 18.58
N PRO A 127 -10.99 -9.73 17.69
CA PRO A 127 -9.98 -10.74 18.03
C PRO A 127 -9.10 -10.31 19.20
N LYS A 128 -8.81 -11.25 20.11
CA LYS A 128 -7.91 -11.00 21.23
C LYS A 128 -6.53 -10.57 20.70
N GLY A 129 -6.03 -9.44 21.19
CA GLY A 129 -4.73 -8.89 20.78
C GLY A 129 -4.76 -7.99 19.55
N TRP A 130 -5.92 -7.78 18.90
CA TRP A 130 -6.03 -6.91 17.73
C TRP A 130 -5.46 -5.51 17.95
N ARG A 131 -5.84 -4.85 19.05
CA ARG A 131 -5.38 -3.49 19.33
C ARG A 131 -3.87 -3.41 19.55
N ASP A 132 -3.28 -4.44 20.14
CA ASP A 132 -1.84 -4.49 20.35
C ASP A 132 -1.09 -4.76 19.06
N PHE A 133 -1.63 -5.61 18.18
CA PHE A 133 -1.18 -5.77 16.81
C PHE A 133 -1.23 -4.43 16.05
N ALA A 134 -2.40 -3.77 16.01
CA ALA A 134 -2.60 -2.51 15.28
C ALA A 134 -1.61 -1.41 15.73
N ARG A 135 -1.26 -1.37 17.02
CA ARG A 135 -0.31 -0.40 17.58
C ARG A 135 1.15 -0.67 17.23
N LYS A 136 1.54 -1.92 16.98
CA LYS A 136 2.96 -2.33 16.89
C LYS A 136 3.37 -2.78 15.50
N SER A 137 2.45 -3.31 14.71
CA SER A 137 2.78 -4.03 13.47
C SER A 137 2.94 -3.13 12.26
N VAL A 138 2.42 -1.90 12.29
CA VAL A 138 2.53 -0.97 11.17
C VAL A 138 3.76 -0.09 11.32
N VAL A 139 4.87 -0.55 10.75
CA VAL A 139 6.18 0.15 10.80
C VAL A 139 6.64 0.67 9.44
N GLY A 140 5.91 0.37 8.37
CA GLY A 140 6.20 0.83 7.01
C GLY A 140 5.14 1.77 6.45
N PHE A 141 5.58 2.74 5.65
CA PHE A 141 4.71 3.70 4.97
C PHE A 141 4.99 3.79 3.47
N ARG A 142 3.95 3.99 2.66
CA ARG A 142 4.06 4.46 1.28
C ARG A 142 3.08 5.61 1.05
N ALA A 143 3.58 6.74 0.57
CA ALA A 143 2.76 7.89 0.24
C ALA A 143 1.90 7.61 -1.00
N PRO A 144 0.59 7.96 -0.97
CA PRO A 144 -0.23 8.03 -2.16
C PRO A 144 0.44 8.84 -3.27
N TYR A 145 0.27 8.39 -4.52
CA TYR A 145 0.90 8.99 -5.71
C TYR A 145 2.44 9.05 -5.69
N LEU A 146 3.10 8.34 -4.77
CA LEU A 146 4.55 8.42 -4.53
C LEU A 146 5.00 9.85 -4.19
N SER A 147 4.08 10.62 -3.59
CA SER A 147 4.24 12.05 -3.35
C SER A 147 4.91 12.32 -2.00
N ALA A 148 6.22 12.09 -1.95
CA ALA A 148 7.04 12.35 -0.77
C ALA A 148 7.60 13.79 -0.79
N ASN A 149 7.60 14.44 0.38
CA ASN A 149 8.20 15.77 0.57
C ASN A 149 9.12 15.79 1.80
N LYS A 150 9.80 16.92 2.05
CA LYS A 150 10.69 17.06 3.22
C LYS A 150 9.94 16.84 4.54
N ALA A 151 8.73 17.38 4.65
CA ALA A 151 7.90 17.28 5.84
C ALA A 151 7.49 15.84 6.18
N LEU A 152 7.24 15.00 5.16
CA LEU A 152 6.98 13.57 5.31
C LEU A 152 8.15 12.90 6.03
N TYR A 153 9.37 13.12 5.55
CA TYR A 153 10.57 12.51 6.13
C TYR A 153 10.90 13.02 7.55
N GLU A 154 10.36 14.17 7.96
CA GLU A 154 10.42 14.63 9.35
C GLU A 154 9.30 14.04 10.22
N ALA A 155 8.15 13.70 9.62
CA ALA A 155 6.99 13.13 10.31
C ALA A 155 7.14 11.62 10.56
N LEU A 156 7.69 10.87 9.59
CA LEU A 156 7.85 9.41 9.67
C LEU A 156 8.52 8.92 10.98
N PRO A 157 9.74 9.38 11.33
CA PRO A 157 10.38 8.93 12.57
C PRO A 157 9.64 9.43 13.81
N ALA A 158 9.02 10.62 13.76
CA ALA A 158 8.21 11.15 14.85
C ALA A 158 6.93 10.33 15.11
N ALA A 159 6.41 9.64 14.09
CA ALA A 159 5.28 8.73 14.19
C ALA A 159 5.69 7.26 14.44
N GLY A 160 6.99 6.97 14.52
CA GLY A 160 7.51 5.63 14.81
C GLY A 160 7.63 4.70 13.59
N PHE A 161 7.54 5.22 12.37
CA PHE A 161 7.84 4.43 11.18
C PHE A 161 9.34 4.12 11.09
N LEU A 162 9.67 2.95 10.55
CA LEU A 162 11.04 2.46 10.35
C LEU A 162 11.44 2.44 8.88
N LEU A 163 10.45 2.37 7.98
CA LEU A 163 10.70 2.35 6.54
C LEU A 163 9.70 3.21 5.77
N ASP A 164 10.19 3.74 4.65
CA ASP A 164 9.42 4.43 3.62
C ASP A 164 9.57 3.67 2.30
N ALA A 165 8.49 3.57 1.54
CA ALA A 165 8.49 2.94 0.23
C ALA A 165 7.94 3.87 -0.87
N SER A 166 8.08 5.19 -0.69
CA SER A 166 7.48 6.21 -1.56
C SER A 166 8.40 6.67 -2.70
N GLY A 167 9.70 6.37 -2.61
CA GLY A 167 10.70 6.82 -3.58
C GLY A 167 10.60 6.11 -4.93
N VAL A 168 11.21 6.71 -5.96
CA VAL A 168 11.43 6.09 -7.28
C VAL A 168 12.92 6.15 -7.60
N SER A 169 13.50 5.03 -8.03
CA SER A 169 14.91 4.94 -8.43
C SER A 169 15.02 4.61 -9.92
N ARG A 170 16.16 4.98 -10.52
CA ARG A 170 16.42 4.73 -11.95
C ARG A 170 16.45 3.22 -12.29
N GLY A 171 16.68 2.37 -11.31
CA GLY A 171 16.69 0.90 -11.40
C GLY A 171 16.72 0.28 -10.02
N PRO A 172 16.76 -1.06 -9.90
CA PRO A 172 16.95 -1.74 -8.62
C PRO A 172 18.19 -1.20 -7.91
N VAL A 173 18.03 -0.90 -6.61
CA VAL A 173 19.09 -0.32 -5.79
C VAL A 173 18.90 -0.79 -4.35
N GLU A 174 20.00 -0.95 -3.64
CA GLU A 174 19.95 -1.23 -2.21
C GLU A 174 19.30 -0.05 -1.46
N PRO A 175 18.36 -0.30 -0.54
CA PRO A 175 17.64 0.75 0.16
C PRO A 175 18.57 1.47 1.16
N PRO A 176 18.81 2.79 1.02
CA PRO A 176 19.60 3.51 2.00
C PRO A 176 18.79 3.75 3.29
N THR A 177 19.48 3.82 4.42
CA THR A 177 18.91 4.34 5.68
C THR A 177 19.32 5.79 5.88
N VAL A 178 18.34 6.69 5.99
CA VAL A 178 18.57 8.12 6.19
C VAL A 178 17.71 8.60 7.36
N ASN A 179 18.35 9.18 8.38
CA ASN A 179 17.70 9.66 9.60
C ASN A 179 16.82 8.58 10.29
N GLY A 180 17.33 7.34 10.33
CA GLY A 180 16.63 6.21 10.94
C GLY A 180 15.50 5.60 10.10
N ILE A 181 15.25 6.11 8.90
CA ILE A 181 14.25 5.56 7.97
C ILE A 181 14.95 4.83 6.82
N THR A 182 14.66 3.54 6.66
CA THR A 182 15.09 2.75 5.51
C THR A 182 14.19 3.05 4.31
N ARG A 183 14.75 3.44 3.17
CA ARG A 183 13.97 3.91 2.01
C ARG A 183 14.01 2.92 0.85
N PHE A 184 12.88 2.26 0.61
CA PHE A 184 12.68 1.31 -0.48
C PHE A 184 12.07 2.02 -1.68
N SER A 185 12.93 2.48 -2.60
CA SER A 185 12.44 3.08 -3.84
C SER A 185 11.87 2.03 -4.79
N LEU A 186 10.75 2.33 -5.44
CA LEU A 186 10.26 1.56 -6.59
C LEU A 186 11.23 1.73 -7.76
N PRO A 187 11.82 0.64 -8.27
CA PRO A 187 12.77 0.74 -9.36
C PRO A 187 12.04 0.97 -10.68
N GLN A 188 12.67 1.72 -11.58
CA GLN A 188 12.26 1.72 -12.97
C GLN A 188 12.95 0.58 -13.73
N ILE A 189 12.18 -0.20 -14.47
CA ILE A 189 12.63 -1.34 -15.29
C ILE A 189 12.46 -1.04 -16.78
N PRO A 190 13.32 -1.58 -17.66
CA PRO A 190 13.14 -1.43 -19.10
C PRO A 190 11.89 -2.20 -19.57
N GLU A 191 11.12 -1.59 -20.46
CA GLU A 191 9.95 -2.23 -21.08
C GLU A 191 9.83 -1.84 -22.57
N GLY A 192 9.38 -2.79 -23.38
CA GLY A 192 9.11 -2.61 -24.80
C GLY A 192 10.36 -2.51 -25.69
N PRO A 193 10.17 -2.39 -27.02
CA PRO A 193 11.28 -2.44 -28.00
C PRO A 193 12.34 -1.35 -27.83
N SER A 194 11.94 -0.16 -27.37
CA SER A 194 12.85 0.95 -27.09
C SER A 194 13.45 0.93 -25.69
N SER A 195 13.14 -0.09 -24.88
CA SER A 195 13.58 -0.24 -23.48
C SER A 195 13.34 1.00 -22.63
N ARG A 196 12.24 1.73 -22.91
CA ARG A 196 11.91 2.93 -22.15
C ARG A 196 11.52 2.51 -20.74
N ARG A 197 12.21 3.09 -19.77
CA ARG A 197 12.00 2.79 -18.35
C ARG A 197 10.57 3.12 -17.91
N VAL A 198 10.00 2.21 -17.12
CA VAL A 198 8.69 2.32 -16.48
C VAL A 198 8.85 1.91 -15.02
N ILE A 199 8.12 2.56 -14.09
CA ILE A 199 8.13 2.15 -12.69
C ILE A 199 7.61 0.70 -12.62
N ALA A 200 8.28 -0.15 -11.85
CA ALA A 200 7.94 -1.54 -11.63
C ALA A 200 6.68 -1.71 -10.76
N MET A 201 5.56 -1.18 -11.26
CA MET A 201 4.24 -1.19 -10.64
C MET A 201 3.20 -1.51 -11.73
N ASP A 202 2.20 -2.31 -11.37
CA ASP A 202 1.15 -2.77 -12.26
C ASP A 202 0.40 -1.63 -12.94
N TYR A 203 0.03 -0.56 -12.23
CA TYR A 203 -0.63 0.60 -12.79
C TYR A 203 0.22 1.30 -13.87
N ASN A 204 1.53 1.42 -13.66
CA ASN A 204 2.42 2.04 -14.63
C ASN A 204 2.57 1.19 -15.89
N LEU A 205 2.58 -0.14 -15.75
CA LEU A 205 2.57 -1.08 -16.88
C LEU A 205 1.22 -1.05 -17.60
N TYR A 206 0.11 -1.04 -16.87
CA TYR A 206 -1.23 -0.88 -17.44
C TYR A 206 -1.31 0.39 -18.30
N VAL A 207 -0.91 1.55 -17.77
CA VAL A 207 -0.90 2.81 -18.54
C VAL A 207 0.06 2.72 -19.74
N ARG A 208 1.24 2.10 -19.58
CA ARG A 208 2.22 1.89 -20.66
C ARG A 208 1.66 1.04 -21.79
N HIS A 209 0.91 -0.02 -21.46
CA HIS A 209 0.40 -1.00 -22.40
C HIS A 209 -0.89 -0.55 -23.08
N SER A 210 -1.82 0.01 -22.31
CA SER A 210 -3.18 0.26 -22.77
C SER A 210 -3.51 1.73 -23.03
N GLY A 211 -2.64 2.65 -22.59
CA GLY A 211 -2.91 4.08 -22.52
C GLY A 211 -3.84 4.47 -21.37
N GLY A 212 -4.06 3.57 -20.39
CA GLY A 212 -4.95 3.80 -19.26
C GLY A 212 -6.41 3.40 -19.53
N PHE A 213 -6.65 2.55 -20.52
CA PHE A 213 -7.98 2.05 -20.89
C PHE A 213 -8.04 0.53 -20.79
N GLU A 214 -9.15 -0.02 -20.32
CA GLU A 214 -9.36 -1.47 -20.32
C GLU A 214 -9.39 -2.00 -21.75
N ARG A 215 -8.54 -2.99 -22.05
CA ARG A 215 -8.46 -3.65 -23.36
C ARG A 215 -8.40 -5.18 -23.18
N PRO A 216 -9.52 -5.84 -22.83
CA PRO A 216 -9.53 -7.28 -22.54
C PRO A 216 -9.01 -8.15 -23.69
N SER A 217 -9.23 -7.72 -24.95
CA SER A 217 -8.73 -8.43 -26.14
C SER A 217 -7.20 -8.47 -26.25
N MET A 218 -6.49 -7.64 -25.47
CA MET A 218 -5.02 -7.54 -25.45
C MET A 218 -4.42 -8.14 -24.17
N ALA A 219 -5.23 -8.78 -23.32
CA ALA A 219 -4.80 -9.21 -21.98
C ALA A 219 -3.61 -10.19 -22.01
N GLU A 220 -3.59 -11.13 -22.98
CA GLU A 220 -2.49 -12.07 -23.15
C GLU A 220 -1.18 -11.34 -23.53
N GLU A 221 -1.24 -10.41 -24.50
CA GLU A 221 -0.07 -9.60 -24.88
C GLU A 221 0.46 -8.80 -23.68
N PHE A 222 -0.43 -8.14 -22.93
CA PHE A 222 -0.03 -7.32 -21.77
C PHE A 222 0.57 -8.17 -20.65
N THR A 223 0.07 -9.40 -20.48
CA THR A 223 0.61 -10.37 -19.53
C THR A 223 2.04 -10.76 -19.92
N GLU A 224 2.26 -11.18 -21.16
CA GLU A 224 3.59 -11.58 -21.64
C GLU A 224 4.59 -10.43 -21.58
N ARG A 225 4.18 -9.22 -21.99
CA ARG A 225 5.05 -8.02 -21.90
C ARG A 225 5.41 -7.68 -20.47
N THR A 226 4.45 -7.76 -19.55
CA THR A 226 4.69 -7.56 -18.12
C THR A 226 5.67 -8.59 -17.58
N TYR A 227 5.44 -9.88 -17.89
CA TYR A 227 6.31 -10.97 -17.47
C TYR A 227 7.74 -10.78 -17.97
N HIS A 228 7.93 -10.50 -19.26
CA HIS A 228 9.25 -10.27 -19.84
C HIS A 228 9.98 -9.07 -19.22
N ALA A 229 9.28 -7.96 -18.94
CA ALA A 229 9.88 -6.80 -18.31
C ALA A 229 10.41 -7.12 -16.90
N PHE A 230 9.58 -7.76 -16.07
CA PHE A 230 10.00 -8.18 -14.72
C PHE A 230 11.08 -9.26 -14.77
N ARG A 231 10.97 -10.23 -15.68
CA ARG A 231 11.93 -11.33 -15.81
C ARG A 231 13.30 -10.81 -16.25
N ALA A 232 13.37 -9.92 -17.23
CA ALA A 232 14.61 -9.31 -17.66
C ALA A 232 15.27 -8.48 -16.54
N ALA A 233 14.48 -7.72 -15.78
CA ALA A 233 14.98 -6.99 -14.62
C ALA A 233 15.48 -7.94 -13.52
N PHE A 234 14.77 -9.04 -13.26
CA PHE A 234 15.21 -10.09 -12.33
C PHE A 234 16.53 -10.70 -12.79
N ASP A 235 16.58 -11.25 -14.01
CA ASP A 235 17.77 -11.93 -14.51
C ASP A 235 18.99 -11.00 -14.47
N ALA A 236 18.85 -9.72 -14.83
CA ALA A 236 19.94 -8.73 -14.77
C ALA A 236 20.45 -8.40 -13.34
N GLN A 237 19.65 -8.61 -12.29
CA GLN A 237 20.06 -8.37 -10.90
C GLN A 237 20.62 -9.62 -10.20
N TYR A 238 20.45 -10.79 -10.79
CA TYR A 238 20.87 -12.08 -10.23
C TYR A 238 21.88 -12.81 -11.12
N GLN A 239 22.55 -12.08 -12.02
CA GLN A 239 23.83 -12.52 -12.61
C GLN A 239 24.94 -12.42 -11.56
#